data_AF-A0A8S0PZ49-F1
#
_entry.id   AF-A0A8S0PZ49-F1
#
_cell.length_a   1.000
_cell.length_b   1.000
_cell.length_c   1.000
_cell.angle_alpha   90.00
_cell.angle_beta   90.00
_cell.angle_gamma   90.00
#
_symmetry.space_group_name_H-M   'P 1'
#
loop_
_entity.id
_entity.type
_entity.pdbx_description
1 polymer ?
#
loop_
_entity_poly.entity_id
_entity_poly.type
_entity_poly.pdbx_seq_one_letter_code
_entity_poly.pdbx_strand_id
1 'polypeptide(L)'
;MSRERERFEEIGKKVKRESDAFSQMGRRNMLGPPGILNTITPCAACKLLRRRCAQECPFSPYFSPHEPQKFASVHKVFGASNVSKMLMEVPESQRADAANSLVYEANVRIRDPVYGCMGAISALQQQVQSLQAELNAVRAEILKYKYRETNIIPSSHITLLSSGAVSIAAPPPPPPPPPPSLPLTSSSSPMYTPPSTDADFSTISNDNITYFG
;
A
#
# COMPACT_ATOMS: atom_id res chain seq x y z
N MET A 1 -35.01 27.29 11.75
CA MET A 1 -33.91 27.31 10.75
C MET A 1 -33.03 28.58 10.88
N SER A 2 -32.62 29.01 12.10
CA SER A 2 -31.91 30.32 12.25
C SER A 2 -30.96 30.46 13.44
N ARG A 3 -30.38 29.39 14.01
CA ARG A 3 -29.37 29.56 15.10
C ARG A 3 -28.11 28.70 14.98
N GLU A 4 -28.14 27.61 14.21
CA GLU A 4 -26.93 26.77 14.04
C GLU A 4 -25.97 27.29 12.96
N ARG A 5 -26.44 28.11 12.02
CA ARG A 5 -25.61 28.62 10.92
C ARG A 5 -24.63 29.72 11.38
N GLU A 6 -24.92 30.42 12.47
CA GLU A 6 -24.05 31.48 13.00
C GLU A 6 -22.84 30.92 13.78
N ARG A 7 -22.94 29.71 14.36
CA ARG A 7 -21.85 29.10 15.14
C ARG A 7 -20.69 28.60 14.29
N PHE A 8 -20.96 28.23 13.03
CA PHE A 8 -19.94 27.72 12.12
C PHE A 8 -19.07 28.85 11.50
N GLU A 9 -19.59 30.08 11.45
CA GLU A 9 -18.84 31.24 10.93
C GLU A 9 -17.87 31.84 11.95
N GLU A 10 -18.09 31.62 13.25
CA GLU A 10 -17.23 32.12 14.32
C GLU A 10 -15.93 31.30 14.45
N ILE A 11 -15.98 30.00 14.15
CA ILE A 11 -14.83 29.09 14.22
C ILE A 11 -13.85 29.32 13.04
N GLY A 12 -14.37 29.70 11.87
CA GLY A 12 -13.56 30.04 10.70
C GLY A 12 -12.72 31.32 10.84
N LYS A 13 -13.11 32.23 11.74
CA LYS A 13 -12.37 33.48 12.01
C LYS A 13 -11.22 33.32 13.00
N LYS A 14 -11.13 32.19 13.71
CA LYS A 14 -10.04 31.92 14.67
C LYS A 14 -8.82 31.25 14.01
N VAL A 15 -9.01 30.44 12.97
CA VAL A 15 -7.91 29.75 12.27
C VAL A 15 -7.15 30.68 11.30
N LYS A 16 -7.81 31.72 10.77
CA LYS A 16 -7.15 32.68 9.86
C LYS A 16 -6.25 33.70 10.57
N ARG A 17 -6.39 33.91 11.88
CA ARG A 17 -5.50 34.82 12.65
C ARG A 17 -4.21 34.17 13.15
N GLU A 18 -4.10 32.84 13.20
CA GLU A 18 -2.85 32.21 13.64
C GLU A 18 -1.85 32.00 12.50
N SER A 19 -2.29 32.03 11.24
CA SER A 19 -1.38 32.03 10.08
C SER A 19 -0.67 33.37 9.85
N ASP A 20 -1.25 34.47 10.31
CA ASP A 20 -0.69 35.82 10.13
C ASP A 20 0.13 36.31 11.35
N ALA A 21 0.10 35.60 12.48
CA ALA A 21 0.86 35.95 13.68
C ALA A 21 2.29 35.36 13.72
N PHE A 22 2.65 34.43 12.83
CA PHE A 22 3.99 33.83 12.80
C PHE A 22 5.01 34.59 11.93
N SER A 23 4.59 35.63 11.23
CA SER A 23 5.45 36.42 10.33
C SER A 23 6.17 37.59 11.01
N GLN A 24 6.04 37.75 12.33
CA GLN A 24 6.55 38.94 13.01
C GLN A 24 7.28 38.61 14.31
N MET A 25 8.43 37.96 14.22
CA MET A 25 9.48 38.08 15.23
C MET A 25 10.87 37.90 14.60
N GLY A 26 11.58 39.04 14.49
CA GLY A 26 13.03 39.10 14.59
C GLY A 26 13.85 38.62 13.40
N ARG A 27 14.07 39.51 12.42
CA ARG A 27 15.36 39.57 11.71
C ARG A 27 16.46 39.74 12.76
N ARG A 28 17.23 38.69 13.05
CA ARG A 28 18.57 38.86 13.62
C ARG A 28 19.55 38.79 12.47
N ASN A 29 20.02 39.95 12.04
CA ASN A 29 21.21 40.08 11.23
C ASN A 29 22.38 39.43 11.99
N MET A 30 22.84 38.29 11.52
CA MET A 30 24.18 37.80 11.85
C MET A 30 25.11 38.39 10.80
N LEU A 31 25.85 39.45 11.18
CA LEU A 31 27.01 39.91 10.43
C LEU A 31 28.07 38.80 10.51
N GLY A 32 28.00 37.86 9.57
CA GLY A 32 29.12 36.99 9.19
C GLY A 32 29.91 37.62 8.05
N PRO A 33 31.20 37.26 7.86
CA PRO A 33 32.06 37.86 6.84
C PRO A 33 31.52 37.63 5.42
N PRO A 34 31.80 38.55 4.47
CA PRO A 34 31.31 38.44 3.09
C PRO A 34 32.17 37.44 2.31
N GLY A 35 31.85 36.16 2.46
CA GLY A 35 32.31 35.09 1.58
C GLY A 35 31.11 34.54 0.81
N ILE A 36 30.93 34.98 -0.43
CA ILE A 36 30.11 34.36 -1.50
C ILE A 36 28.86 33.63 -0.96
N LEU A 37 27.84 34.39 -0.54
CA LEU A 37 26.59 33.80 -0.06
C LEU A 37 25.72 33.33 -1.22
N ASN A 38 26.00 32.09 -1.63
CA ASN A 38 25.11 31.10 -2.23
C ASN A 38 23.63 31.53 -2.30
N THR A 39 23.15 31.79 -3.51
CA THR A 39 21.72 31.93 -3.89
C THR A 39 20.96 30.59 -3.81
N ILE A 40 21.36 29.70 -2.90
CA ILE A 40 20.79 28.36 -2.79
C ILE A 40 19.59 28.44 -1.86
N THR A 41 18.40 28.32 -2.45
CA THR A 41 17.15 28.11 -1.72
C THR A 41 17.34 26.92 -0.77
N PRO A 42 17.21 27.10 0.56
CA PRO A 42 17.43 26.00 1.49
C PRO A 42 16.37 24.93 1.27
N CYS A 43 16.77 23.65 1.34
CA CYS A 43 15.83 22.53 1.28
C CYS A 43 14.80 22.58 2.42
N ALA A 44 13.70 21.84 2.30
CA ALA A 44 12.64 21.83 3.32
C ALA A 44 13.17 21.48 4.71
N ALA A 45 14.13 20.55 4.79
CA ALA A 45 14.76 20.16 6.05
C ALA A 45 15.52 21.31 6.72
N CYS A 46 16.43 21.95 5.99
CA CYS A 46 17.23 23.04 6.53
C CYS A 46 16.38 24.27 6.85
N LYS A 47 15.32 24.52 6.07
CA LYS A 47 14.33 25.56 6.36
C LYS A 47 13.60 25.28 7.68
N LEU A 48 13.09 24.05 7.89
CA LEU A 48 12.38 23.68 9.13
C LEU A 48 13.33 23.69 10.35
N LEU A 49 14.55 23.18 10.20
CA LEU A 49 15.56 23.11 11.25
C LEU A 49 16.29 24.45 11.51
N ARG A 50 15.94 25.51 10.77
CA ARG A 50 16.52 26.87 10.89
C ARG A 50 18.05 26.88 10.81
N ARG A 51 18.63 26.09 9.91
CA ARG A 51 20.08 25.99 9.68
C ARG A 51 20.45 26.25 8.22
N ARG A 52 21.73 26.52 7.96
CA ARG A 52 22.24 26.70 6.58
C ARG A 52 22.15 25.38 5.81
N CYS A 53 21.71 25.44 4.55
CA CYS A 53 21.80 24.32 3.62
C CYS A 53 23.20 24.30 2.99
N ALA A 54 23.99 23.26 3.30
CA ALA A 54 25.28 23.03 2.68
C ALA A 54 25.12 22.45 1.26
N GLN A 55 26.20 22.48 0.46
CA GLN A 55 26.21 21.85 -0.88
C GLN A 55 25.92 20.35 -0.77
N GLU A 56 26.63 19.67 0.13
CA GLU A 56 26.46 18.24 0.43
C GLU A 56 25.41 17.99 1.52
N CYS A 57 24.25 18.64 1.42
CA CYS A 57 23.18 18.43 2.39
C CYS A 57 22.49 17.07 2.14
N PRO A 58 22.47 16.13 3.11
CA PRO A 58 21.91 14.79 2.91
C PRO A 58 20.39 14.78 2.67
N PHE A 59 19.72 15.91 2.94
CA PHE A 59 18.28 16.06 2.76
C PHE A 59 17.91 16.78 1.46
N SER A 60 18.83 17.55 0.87
CA SER A 60 18.51 18.46 -0.25
C SER A 60 17.98 17.73 -1.49
N PRO A 61 18.54 16.58 -1.91
CA PRO A 61 18.04 15.86 -3.08
C PRO A 61 16.61 15.31 -2.92
N TYR A 62 16.16 15.07 -1.69
CA TYR A 62 14.92 14.32 -1.41
C TYR A 62 13.80 15.18 -0.81
N PHE A 63 14.14 16.32 -0.19
CA PHE A 63 13.18 17.20 0.50
C PHE A 63 13.17 18.60 -0.11
N SER A 64 12.41 18.74 -1.20
CA SER A 64 12.22 19.99 -1.92
C SER A 64 11.61 21.09 -1.04
N PRO A 65 12.06 22.36 -1.15
CA PRO A 65 11.45 23.48 -0.43
C PRO A 65 9.98 23.73 -0.78
N HIS A 66 9.50 23.21 -1.92
CA HIS A 66 8.11 23.31 -2.35
C HIS A 66 7.18 22.35 -1.61
N GLU A 67 7.73 21.32 -0.96
CA GLU A 67 6.97 20.28 -0.25
C GLU A 67 7.38 20.20 1.23
N PRO A 68 7.25 21.29 2.01
CA PRO A 68 7.73 21.33 3.40
C PRO A 68 7.06 20.30 4.31
N GLN A 69 5.84 19.89 3.96
CA GLN A 69 5.05 18.92 4.70
C GLN A 69 5.73 17.54 4.73
N LYS A 70 6.38 17.14 3.63
CA LYS A 70 7.10 15.84 3.57
C LYS A 70 8.16 15.75 4.67
N PHE A 71 8.99 16.78 4.80
CA PHE A 71 10.01 16.79 5.85
C PHE A 71 9.41 16.95 7.25
N ALA A 72 8.37 17.77 7.40
CA ALA A 72 7.70 17.95 8.68
C ALA A 72 7.15 16.63 9.25
N SER A 73 6.50 15.81 8.41
CA SER A 73 5.99 14.50 8.80
C SER A 73 7.10 13.54 9.25
N VAL A 74 8.15 13.37 8.44
CA VAL A 74 9.25 12.46 8.81
C VAL A 74 10.04 12.95 10.02
N HIS A 75 10.19 14.27 10.16
CA HIS A 75 10.84 14.85 11.34
C HIS A 75 10.04 14.58 12.62
N LYS A 76 8.70 14.66 12.54
CA LYS A 76 7.82 14.39 13.68
C LYS A 76 7.86 12.92 14.11
N VAL A 77 7.90 11.98 13.17
CA VAL A 77 7.80 10.54 13.47
C VAL A 77 9.16 9.91 13.75
N PHE A 78 10.16 10.18 12.90
CA PHE A 78 11.47 9.53 12.97
C PHE A 78 12.54 10.43 13.58
N GLY A 79 12.42 11.76 13.43
CA GLY A 79 13.45 12.72 13.82
C GLY A 79 14.54 12.88 12.76
N ALA A 80 15.10 14.10 12.65
CA ALA A 80 16.02 14.45 11.57
C ALA A 80 17.29 13.57 11.56
N SER A 81 17.87 13.31 12.73
CA SER A 81 19.10 12.51 12.84
C SER A 81 18.90 11.07 12.38
N ASN A 82 17.77 10.45 12.74
CA ASN A 82 17.45 9.09 12.31
C ASN A 82 17.18 9.03 10.82
N VAL A 83 16.42 9.99 10.27
CA VAL A 83 16.21 10.07 8.81
C VAL A 83 17.55 10.21 8.07
N SER A 84 18.45 11.07 8.54
CA SER A 84 19.78 11.20 7.96
C SER A 84 20.54 9.88 7.98
N LYS A 85 20.52 9.17 9.12
CA LYS A 85 21.21 7.89 9.28
C LYS A 85 20.64 6.83 8.34
N MET A 86 19.33 6.64 8.32
CA MET A 86 18.65 5.66 7.44
C MET A 86 18.92 5.95 5.95
N LEU A 87 18.92 7.21 5.54
CA LEU A 87 19.26 7.55 4.15
C LEU A 87 20.73 7.25 3.83
N MET A 88 21.66 7.42 4.78
CA MET A 88 23.08 7.13 4.53
C MET A 88 23.40 5.63 4.56
N GLU A 89 22.60 4.81 5.25
CA GLU A 89 22.71 3.34 5.27
C GLU A 89 22.23 2.70 3.96
N VAL A 90 21.41 3.41 3.17
CA VAL A 90 20.89 2.94 1.88
C VAL A 90 21.81 3.40 0.73
N PRO A 91 22.06 2.55 -0.30
CA PRO A 91 22.79 2.94 -1.51
C PRO A 91 22.15 4.15 -2.18
N GLU A 92 22.97 5.04 -2.74
CA GLU A 92 22.50 6.33 -3.28
C GLU A 92 21.35 6.20 -4.29
N SER A 93 21.39 5.16 -5.12
CA SER A 93 20.34 4.86 -6.11
C SER A 93 18.95 4.58 -5.52
N GLN A 94 18.88 4.15 -4.26
CA GLN A 94 17.64 3.79 -3.57
C GLN A 94 17.20 4.84 -2.55
N ARG A 95 18.01 5.87 -2.30
CA ARG A 95 17.71 6.88 -1.26
C ARG A 95 16.44 7.69 -1.56
N ALA A 96 16.14 7.93 -2.83
CA ALA A 96 14.91 8.61 -3.22
C ALA A 96 13.67 7.78 -2.83
N ASP A 97 13.70 6.47 -3.10
CA ASP A 97 12.62 5.55 -2.72
C ASP A 97 12.53 5.39 -1.20
N ALA A 98 13.67 5.27 -0.52
CA ALA A 98 13.70 5.24 0.95
C ALA A 98 13.09 6.52 1.56
N ALA A 99 13.41 7.70 1.03
CA ALA A 99 12.81 8.95 1.48
C ALA A 99 11.29 8.97 1.26
N ASN A 100 10.82 8.50 0.10
CA ASN A 100 9.38 8.40 -0.19
C ASN A 100 8.67 7.42 0.76
N SER A 101 9.25 6.26 1.04
CA SER A 101 8.72 5.29 2.00
C SER A 101 8.65 5.87 3.42
N LEU A 102 9.69 6.57 3.87
CA LEU A 102 9.67 7.25 5.18
C LEU A 102 8.57 8.31 5.23
N VAL A 103 8.38 9.10 4.17
CA VAL A 103 7.30 10.10 4.10
C VAL A 103 5.93 9.43 4.20
N TYR A 104 5.73 8.33 3.46
CA TYR A 104 4.49 7.56 3.51
C TYR A 104 4.24 7.04 4.93
N GLU A 105 5.19 6.30 5.51
CA GLU A 105 5.04 5.73 6.86
C GLU A 105 4.79 6.81 7.91
N ALA A 106 5.49 7.94 7.83
CA ALA A 106 5.27 9.05 8.74
C ALA A 106 3.85 9.62 8.62
N ASN A 107 3.35 9.81 7.40
CA ASN A 107 1.99 10.30 7.17
C ASN A 107 0.95 9.32 7.70
N VAL A 108 1.12 8.01 7.49
CA VAL A 108 0.20 7.01 8.02
C VAL A 108 0.25 7.00 9.55
N ARG A 109 1.43 7.04 10.17
CA ARG A 109 1.58 7.08 11.63
C ARG A 109 0.99 8.35 12.25
N ILE A 110 1.00 9.47 11.53
CA ILE A 110 0.35 10.71 11.99
C ILE A 110 -1.19 10.57 11.97
N ARG A 111 -1.74 9.92 10.94
CA ARG A 111 -3.19 9.67 10.83
C ARG A 111 -3.68 8.60 11.80
N ASP A 112 -2.89 7.55 11.99
CA ASP A 112 -3.12 6.47 12.94
C ASP A 112 -1.92 6.34 13.89
N PRO A 113 -1.97 7.03 15.05
CA PRO A 113 -0.89 7.00 16.04
C PRO A 113 -0.71 5.64 16.72
N VAL A 114 -1.71 4.75 16.65
CA VAL A 114 -1.69 3.45 17.33
C VAL A 114 -1.04 2.42 16.40
N TYR A 115 -1.63 2.16 15.24
CA TYR A 115 -1.21 1.09 14.34
C TYR A 115 -0.38 1.59 13.15
N GLY A 116 -0.54 2.84 12.70
CA GLY A 116 0.20 3.39 11.56
C GLY A 116 0.12 2.48 10.33
N CYS A 117 1.26 2.19 9.70
CA CYS A 117 1.32 1.31 8.53
C CYS A 117 0.90 -0.13 8.81
N MET A 118 1.01 -0.61 10.06
CA MET A 118 0.55 -1.96 10.42
C MET A 118 -0.96 -2.12 10.27
N GLY A 119 -1.74 -1.07 10.57
CA GLY A 119 -3.19 -1.08 10.37
C GLY A 119 -3.56 -1.24 8.89
N ALA A 120 -2.85 -0.55 8.00
CA ALA A 120 -3.03 -0.71 6.56
C ALA A 120 -2.67 -2.12 6.08
N ILE A 121 -1.59 -2.71 6.61
CA ILE A 121 -1.19 -4.09 6.29
C ILE A 121 -2.28 -5.07 6.73
N SER A 122 -2.78 -4.96 7.96
CA SER A 122 -3.82 -5.86 8.48
C SER A 122 -5.12 -5.75 7.69
N ALA A 123 -5.55 -4.53 7.33
CA ALA A 123 -6.74 -4.32 6.50
C ALA A 123 -6.60 -4.96 5.11
N LEU A 124 -5.44 -4.79 4.47
CA LEU A 124 -5.16 -5.41 3.17
C LEU A 124 -5.11 -6.94 3.26
N GLN A 125 -4.53 -7.49 4.33
CA GLN A 125 -4.51 -8.94 4.55
C GLN A 125 -5.91 -9.51 4.73
N GLN A 126 -6.79 -8.83 5.47
CA GLN A 126 -8.20 -9.23 5.59
C GLN A 126 -8.93 -9.16 4.24
N GLN A 127 -8.67 -8.12 3.45
CA GLN A 127 -9.27 -7.98 2.12
C GLN A 127 -8.83 -9.11 1.18
N VAL A 128 -7.53 -9.46 1.17
CA VAL A 128 -7.03 -10.60 0.39
C VAL A 128 -7.71 -11.90 0.81
N GLN A 129 -7.87 -12.15 2.11
CA GLN A 129 -8.54 -13.35 2.62
C GLN A 129 -10.01 -13.38 2.22
N SER A 130 -10.72 -12.26 2.34
CA SER A 130 -12.13 -12.15 1.94
C SER A 130 -12.31 -12.43 0.45
N LEU A 131 -11.51 -11.79 -0.40
CA LEU A 131 -11.56 -11.99 -1.85
C LEU A 131 -11.20 -13.42 -2.24
N GLN A 132 -10.23 -14.03 -1.56
CA GLN A 132 -9.86 -15.43 -1.79
C GLN A 132 -11.00 -16.39 -1.40
N ALA A 133 -11.72 -16.11 -0.32
CA ALA A 133 -12.88 -16.89 0.10
C ALA A 133 -14.03 -16.77 -0.90
N GLU A 134 -14.33 -15.57 -1.38
CA GLU A 134 -15.35 -15.33 -2.41
C GLU A 134 -15.01 -16.06 -3.71
N LEU A 135 -13.76 -15.96 -4.16
CA LEU A 135 -13.28 -16.67 -5.35
C LEU A 135 -13.47 -18.19 -5.20
N ASN A 136 -13.14 -18.73 -4.03
CA ASN A 136 -13.30 -20.16 -3.74
C ASN A 136 -14.77 -20.58 -3.72
N ALA A 137 -15.66 -19.75 -3.18
CA ALA A 137 -17.10 -20.01 -3.18
C ALA A 137 -17.66 -20.08 -4.61
N VAL A 138 -17.31 -19.11 -5.47
CA VAL A 138 -17.72 -19.09 -6.88
C VAL A 138 -17.16 -20.30 -7.64
N ARG A 139 -15.89 -20.68 -7.39
CA ARG A 139 -15.31 -21.89 -7.99
C ARG A 139 -16.07 -23.16 -7.58
N ALA A 140 -16.43 -23.28 -6.30
CA ALA A 140 -17.20 -24.42 -5.81
C ALA A 140 -18.61 -24.47 -6.44
N GLU A 141 -19.24 -23.32 -6.63
CA GLU A 141 -20.53 -23.21 -7.31
C GLU A 141 -20.45 -23.63 -8.79
N ILE A 142 -19.44 -23.17 -9.53
CA ILE A 142 -19.20 -23.59 -10.92
C ILE A 142 -19.03 -25.11 -11.02
N LEU A 143 -18.25 -25.72 -10.13
CA LEU A 143 -18.05 -27.17 -10.10
C LEU A 143 -19.36 -27.92 -9.83
N LYS A 144 -20.19 -27.42 -8.92
CA LYS A 144 -21.52 -27.97 -8.63
C LYS A 144 -22.43 -27.92 -9.86
N TYR A 145 -22.43 -26.83 -10.62
CA TYR A 145 -23.21 -26.72 -11.86
C TYR A 145 -22.72 -27.70 -12.93
N LYS A 146 -21.40 -27.79 -13.16
CA LYS A 146 -20.83 -28.75 -14.11
C LYS A 146 -21.18 -30.20 -13.78
N TYR A 147 -21.10 -30.57 -12.50
CA TYR A 147 -21.46 -31.93 -12.06
C TYR A 147 -22.95 -32.23 -12.25
N ARG A 148 -23.83 -31.23 -12.01
CA ARG A 148 -25.27 -31.37 -12.28
C ARG A 148 -25.56 -31.55 -13.77
N GLU A 149 -24.89 -30.80 -14.64
CA GLU A 149 -25.03 -30.90 -16.09
C GLU A 149 -24.64 -32.31 -16.59
N THR A 150 -23.57 -32.90 -16.05
CA THR A 150 -23.17 -34.29 -16.38
C THR A 150 -24.10 -35.37 -15.82
N ASN A 151 -24.85 -35.09 -14.74
CA ASN A 151 -25.77 -36.06 -14.11
C ASN A 151 -27.22 -35.97 -14.64
N ILE A 152 -27.57 -34.96 -15.45
CA ILE A 152 -28.91 -34.80 -16.06
C ILE A 152 -29.00 -35.47 -17.45
N ILE A 153 -28.09 -36.39 -17.79
CA ILE A 153 -28.33 -37.39 -18.85
C ILE A 153 -28.69 -38.73 -18.18
N PRO A 154 -29.96 -38.96 -17.79
CA PRO A 154 -30.42 -40.31 -17.54
C PRO A 154 -30.47 -41.06 -18.88
N SER A 155 -29.69 -42.14 -18.92
CA SER A 155 -30.00 -43.36 -19.64
C SER A 155 -31.52 -43.61 -19.75
N SER A 156 -32.09 -43.41 -20.93
CA SER A 156 -33.26 -44.16 -21.44
C SER A 156 -33.71 -43.65 -22.81
N HIS A 157 -33.33 -44.36 -23.89
CA HIS A 157 -34.13 -44.70 -25.09
C HIS A 157 -33.24 -45.62 -25.98
N ILE A 158 -33.27 -46.95 -25.80
CA ILE A 158 -34.08 -47.96 -26.53
C ILE A 158 -33.36 -48.50 -27.81
N THR A 159 -32.86 -49.74 -27.69
CA THR A 159 -32.74 -50.89 -28.63
C THR A 159 -32.51 -50.78 -30.15
N LEU A 160 -31.58 -51.64 -30.59
CA LEU A 160 -31.60 -52.60 -31.73
C LEU A 160 -31.28 -52.16 -33.18
N LEU A 161 -30.33 -52.94 -33.75
CA LEU A 161 -29.91 -53.15 -35.15
C LEU A 161 -29.11 -52.04 -35.85
N SER A 162 -27.84 -52.34 -36.18
CA SER A 162 -27.50 -52.72 -37.56
C SER A 162 -26.06 -53.19 -37.68
N SER A 163 -25.89 -54.32 -38.36
CA SER A 163 -24.64 -55.01 -38.66
C SER A 163 -23.72 -54.23 -39.60
N GLY A 164 -22.41 -54.42 -39.43
CA GLY A 164 -21.45 -54.46 -40.53
C GLY A 164 -20.59 -53.21 -40.73
N ALA A 165 -19.35 -53.26 -40.22
CA ALA A 165 -18.17 -52.80 -40.96
C ALA A 165 -16.89 -53.28 -40.25
N VAL A 166 -16.05 -53.99 -41.00
CA VAL A 166 -14.70 -54.40 -40.62
C VAL A 166 -13.80 -53.16 -40.76
N SER A 167 -13.15 -52.70 -39.69
CA SER A 167 -12.09 -51.69 -39.78
C SER A 167 -10.83 -52.17 -39.10
N ILE A 168 -9.79 -52.23 -39.93
CA ILE A 168 -8.42 -52.65 -39.63
C ILE A 168 -7.82 -51.68 -38.60
N ALA A 169 -7.28 -52.25 -37.53
CA ALA A 169 -6.57 -51.50 -36.49
C ALA A 169 -5.26 -50.90 -37.05
N ALA A 170 -5.13 -49.58 -36.97
CA ALA A 170 -3.84 -48.90 -37.04
C ALA A 170 -3.36 -48.66 -35.59
N PRO A 171 -2.08 -48.93 -35.26
CA PRO A 171 -1.56 -48.70 -33.92
C PRO A 171 -1.42 -47.20 -33.62
N PRO A 172 -1.54 -46.78 -32.34
CA PRO A 172 -1.45 -45.38 -31.95
C PRO A 172 -0.01 -44.84 -32.04
N PRO A 173 0.19 -43.52 -32.25
CA PRO A 173 1.50 -42.90 -32.21
C PRO A 173 2.08 -42.86 -30.78
N PRO A 174 3.42 -42.85 -30.61
CA PRO A 174 4.06 -42.83 -29.30
C PRO A 174 3.85 -41.48 -28.56
N PRO A 175 3.92 -41.47 -27.22
CA PRO A 175 3.74 -40.27 -26.40
C PRO A 175 4.93 -39.30 -26.49
N PRO A 176 4.70 -37.98 -26.27
CA PRO A 176 5.77 -36.99 -26.23
C PRO A 176 6.67 -37.13 -24.97
N PRO A 177 7.94 -36.70 -25.03
CA PRO A 177 8.87 -36.79 -23.91
C PRO A 177 8.50 -35.84 -22.74
N PRO A 178 8.87 -36.18 -21.49
CA PRO A 178 8.57 -35.37 -20.32
C PRO A 178 9.42 -34.09 -20.25
N PRO A 179 8.92 -33.01 -19.61
CA PRO A 179 9.67 -31.78 -19.39
C PRO A 179 10.79 -31.98 -18.33
N PRO A 180 11.88 -31.18 -18.39
CA PRO A 180 12.98 -31.29 -17.45
C PRO A 180 12.59 -30.86 -16.03
N SER A 181 12.99 -31.65 -15.03
CA SER A 181 12.80 -31.39 -13.60
C SER A 181 13.64 -30.20 -13.14
N LEU A 182 12.98 -29.16 -12.60
CA LEU A 182 13.66 -28.09 -11.86
C LEU A 182 13.83 -28.49 -10.38
N PRO A 183 14.95 -28.14 -9.74
CA PRO A 183 15.27 -28.60 -8.39
C PRO A 183 14.37 -27.99 -7.31
N LEU A 184 13.98 -28.86 -6.39
CA LEU A 184 13.20 -28.63 -5.18
C LEU A 184 13.96 -27.70 -4.22
N THR A 185 13.44 -26.52 -3.94
CA THR A 185 13.89 -25.71 -2.80
C THR A 185 13.03 -26.06 -1.58
N SER A 186 13.67 -26.67 -0.60
CA SER A 186 13.11 -26.93 0.72
C SER A 186 12.82 -25.59 1.40
N SER A 187 11.57 -25.36 1.80
CA SER A 187 11.25 -24.35 2.80
C SER A 187 10.40 -24.99 3.88
N SER A 188 11.06 -25.26 5.00
CA SER A 188 10.43 -25.63 6.26
C SER A 188 9.76 -24.38 6.85
N SER A 189 8.51 -24.51 7.27
CA SER A 189 7.90 -23.58 8.22
C SER A 189 6.95 -24.34 9.16
N PRO A 190 6.98 -24.03 10.47
CA PRO A 190 6.21 -24.74 11.47
C PRO A 190 4.75 -24.27 11.51
N MET A 191 3.90 -25.19 11.96
CA MET A 191 2.44 -25.06 12.13
C MET A 191 2.08 -24.07 13.24
N TYR A 192 1.13 -23.18 12.96
CA TYR A 192 0.28 -22.55 13.98
C TYR A 192 -1.18 -22.61 13.51
N THR A 193 -2.01 -23.31 14.29
CA THR A 193 -3.45 -23.48 14.07
C THR A 193 -4.24 -22.34 14.73
N PRO A 194 -5.24 -21.75 14.07
CA PRO A 194 -6.25 -20.93 14.74
C PRO A 194 -7.51 -21.75 15.10
N PRO A 195 -8.21 -21.42 16.20
CA PRO A 195 -9.47 -22.05 16.56
C PRO A 195 -10.63 -21.45 15.74
N SER A 196 -11.61 -22.30 15.47
CA SER A 196 -12.88 -22.05 14.80
C SER A 196 -13.90 -21.38 15.72
N THR A 197 -14.50 -20.29 15.26
CA THR A 197 -15.78 -19.79 15.78
C THR A 197 -16.66 -19.34 14.61
N ASP A 198 -17.79 -20.02 14.46
CA ASP A 198 -18.95 -19.64 13.65
C ASP A 198 -19.48 -18.26 14.08
N ALA A 199 -19.73 -17.38 13.11
CA ALA A 199 -20.75 -16.35 13.23
C ALA A 199 -21.17 -15.86 11.83
N ASP A 200 -22.48 -16.03 11.57
CA ASP A 200 -23.22 -15.65 10.38
C ASP A 200 -23.22 -14.14 10.08
N PHE A 201 -22.96 -13.85 8.80
CA PHE A 201 -23.72 -12.99 7.87
C PHE A 201 -24.05 -11.51 8.17
N SER A 202 -23.74 -10.69 7.16
CA SER A 202 -24.40 -9.43 6.73
C SER A 202 -24.19 -8.14 7.52
N THR A 203 -23.39 -7.22 6.95
CA THR A 203 -23.89 -6.02 6.24
C THR A 203 -22.71 -5.29 5.60
N ILE A 204 -22.70 -5.21 4.27
CA ILE A 204 -21.74 -4.45 3.47
C ILE A 204 -22.12 -2.97 3.56
N SER A 205 -21.23 -2.12 4.09
CA SER A 205 -21.21 -0.70 3.77
C SER A 205 -19.88 -0.40 3.07
N ASN A 206 -19.95 -0.24 1.76
CA ASN A 206 -18.81 0.01 0.88
C ASN A 206 -18.54 1.52 0.86
N ASP A 207 -17.81 2.03 1.87
CA ASP A 207 -17.26 3.37 1.80
C ASP A 207 -15.91 3.33 1.09
N ASN A 208 -15.95 3.76 -0.17
CA ASN A 208 -14.83 3.88 -1.09
C ASN A 208 -13.83 4.94 -0.56
N ILE A 209 -12.86 4.52 0.24
CA ILE A 209 -11.73 5.37 0.64
C ILE A 209 -10.63 5.21 -0.40
N THR A 210 -10.55 6.19 -1.31
CA THR A 210 -9.43 6.39 -2.23
C THR A 210 -8.18 6.71 -1.42
N TYR A 211 -7.41 5.67 -1.13
CA TYR A 211 -6.17 5.77 -0.34
C TYR A 211 -4.97 6.31 -1.15
N PHE A 212 -5.13 6.47 -2.46
CA PHE A 212 -4.12 7.03 -3.35
C PHE A 212 -4.68 8.26 -4.08
N GLY A 213 -4.35 9.44 -3.55
CA GLY A 213 -4.53 10.75 -4.15
C GLY A 213 -3.40 11.65 -3.70
#